data_AF-A0A349CVR0-F1
#
_entry.id   AF-A0A349CVR0-F1
#
_cell.length_a   1.000
_cell.length_b   1.000
_cell.length_c   1.000
_cell.angle_alpha   90.00
_cell.angle_beta   90.00
_cell.angle_gamma   90.00
#
_symmetry.space_group_name_H-M   'P 1'
#
loop_
_entity.id
_entity.type
_entity.pdbx_description
1 polymer ?
#
loop_
_entity_poly.entity_id
_entity_poly.type
_entity_poly.pdbx_seq_one_letter_code
_entity_poly.pdbx_strand_id
1 'polypeptide(L)'
;AAVQAAVEAEQLRRQSDTERQRSATEQAEAVALSRQADEADRAAEAARTSADVTPDEGEREQAQVQAEREQNRADATREKAEPLYDSAERRERDADKLEQRGVGKKAVSAKMAADVSQGKPATAAVKAQQAQSAKARPNRSRSPKVQRTELGR
;
A
#
# COMPACT_ATOMS: atom_id res chain seq x y z
N ALA A 1 25.33 21.90 20.70
CA ALA A 1 25.03 21.79 19.26
C ALA A 1 25.56 20.47 18.67
N ALA A 2 26.88 20.24 18.59
CA ALA A 2 27.44 19.04 17.91
C ALA A 2 27.01 17.68 18.52
N VAL A 3 26.94 17.58 19.85
CA VAL A 3 26.52 16.33 20.53
C VAL A 3 25.03 16.04 20.31
N GLN A 4 24.17 17.06 20.33
CA GLN A 4 22.74 16.90 20.03
C GLN A 4 22.51 16.46 18.58
N ALA A 5 23.21 17.08 17.62
CA ALA A 5 23.16 16.66 16.22
C ALA A 5 23.65 15.21 16.00
N ALA A 6 24.67 14.78 16.76
CA ALA A 6 25.16 13.41 16.70
C ALA A 6 24.13 12.39 17.23
N VAL A 7 23.44 12.73 18.34
CA VAL A 7 22.38 11.89 18.93
C VAL A 7 21.18 11.79 17.99
N GLU A 8 20.74 12.90 17.38
CA GLU A 8 19.66 12.89 16.38
C GLU A 8 20.04 12.06 15.14
N ALA A 9 21.28 12.19 14.65
CA ALA A 9 21.77 11.40 13.53
C ALA A 9 21.88 9.89 13.84
N GLU A 10 22.10 9.52 15.10
CA GLU A 10 22.07 8.12 15.53
C GLU A 10 20.65 7.57 15.62
N GLN A 11 19.70 8.36 16.16
CA GLN A 11 18.28 7.97 16.21
C GLN A 11 17.70 7.77 14.81
N LEU A 12 17.98 8.68 13.88
CA LEU A 12 17.56 8.55 12.47
C LEU A 12 18.16 7.31 11.79
N ARG A 13 19.41 6.95 12.12
CA ARG A 13 20.03 5.71 11.61
C ARG A 13 19.32 4.47 12.13
N ARG A 14 19.05 4.38 13.44
CA ARG A 14 18.34 3.25 14.05
C ARG A 14 16.92 3.11 13.51
N GLN A 15 16.22 4.22 13.32
CA GLN A 15 14.90 4.24 12.66
C GLN A 15 15.01 3.71 11.23
N SER A 16 15.96 4.23 10.44
CA SER A 16 16.18 3.77 9.06
C SER A 16 16.49 2.27 8.98
N ASP A 17 17.28 1.72 9.90
CA ASP A 17 17.58 0.28 9.94
C ASP A 17 16.35 -0.56 10.26
N THR A 18 15.52 -0.08 11.19
CA THR A 18 14.26 -0.74 11.56
C THR A 18 13.30 -0.76 10.37
N GLU A 19 13.17 0.35 9.64
CA GLU A 19 12.30 0.43 8.46
C GLU A 19 12.82 -0.46 7.31
N ARG A 20 14.14 -0.55 7.12
CA ARG A 20 14.74 -1.50 6.16
C ARG A 20 14.37 -2.94 6.49
N GLN A 21 14.42 -3.31 7.77
CA GLN A 21 14.02 -4.65 8.20
C GLN A 21 12.54 -4.92 7.96
N ARG A 22 11.65 -3.96 8.28
CA ARG A 22 10.20 -4.09 7.99
C ARG A 22 9.92 -4.24 6.50
N SER A 23 10.56 -3.43 5.67
CA SER A 23 10.41 -3.52 4.21
C SER A 23 10.87 -4.87 3.68
N ALA A 24 11.97 -5.43 4.21
CA ALA A 24 12.46 -6.75 3.80
C ALA A 24 11.49 -7.86 4.21
N THR A 25 10.87 -7.76 5.40
CA THR A 25 9.85 -8.72 5.83
C THR A 25 8.57 -8.65 4.99
N GLU A 26 8.10 -7.45 4.65
CA GLU A 26 6.93 -7.27 3.78
C GLU A 26 7.16 -7.85 2.38
N GLN A 27 8.36 -7.64 1.80
CA GLN A 27 8.71 -8.24 0.52
C GLN A 27 8.76 -9.78 0.60
N ALA A 28 9.37 -10.33 1.65
CA ALA A 28 9.39 -11.78 1.85
C ALA A 28 7.98 -12.36 1.99
N GLU A 29 7.09 -11.67 2.69
CA GLU A 29 5.69 -12.05 2.85
C GLU A 29 4.92 -11.99 1.53
N ALA A 30 5.09 -10.93 0.74
CA ALA A 30 4.48 -10.82 -0.59
C ALA A 30 4.90 -11.97 -1.52
N VAL A 31 6.19 -12.32 -1.51
CA VAL A 31 6.72 -13.46 -2.29
C VAL A 31 6.14 -14.78 -1.79
N ALA A 32 6.03 -14.97 -0.47
CA ALA A 32 5.45 -16.18 0.10
C ALA A 32 3.96 -16.33 -0.26
N LEU A 33 3.18 -15.26 -0.18
CA LEU A 33 1.77 -15.24 -0.57
C LEU A 33 1.60 -15.53 -2.07
N SER A 34 2.46 -14.96 -2.92
CA SER A 34 2.44 -15.22 -4.37
C SER A 34 2.65 -16.71 -4.67
N ARG A 35 3.66 -17.34 -4.03
CA ARG A 35 3.91 -18.78 -4.17
C ARG A 35 2.74 -19.62 -3.68
N GLN A 36 2.09 -19.21 -2.59
CA GLN A 36 0.92 -19.91 -2.07
C GLN A 36 -0.28 -19.82 -3.02
N ALA A 37 -0.47 -18.68 -3.70
CA ALA A 37 -1.48 -18.57 -4.75
C ALA A 37 -1.19 -19.53 -5.92
N ASP A 38 0.06 -19.58 -6.40
CA ASP A 38 0.47 -20.47 -7.48
C ASP A 38 0.31 -21.97 -7.13
N GLU A 39 0.48 -22.32 -5.85
CA GLU A 39 0.20 -23.68 -5.36
C GLU A 39 -1.30 -24.00 -5.38
N ALA A 40 -2.14 -23.06 -4.94
CA ALA A 40 -3.59 -23.22 -4.95
C ALA A 40 -4.15 -23.29 -6.38
N ASP A 41 -3.63 -22.50 -7.33
CA ASP A 41 -4.02 -22.61 -8.75
C ASP A 41 -3.68 -24.00 -9.31
N ARG A 42 -2.48 -24.53 -9.03
CA ARG A 42 -2.10 -25.88 -9.46
C ARG A 42 -3.00 -26.96 -8.86
N ALA A 43 -3.42 -26.79 -7.61
CA ALA A 43 -4.35 -27.70 -6.95
C ALA A 43 -5.75 -27.61 -7.60
N ALA A 44 -6.21 -26.41 -7.95
CA ALA A 44 -7.47 -26.20 -8.65
C ALA A 44 -7.47 -26.87 -10.04
N GLU A 45 -6.40 -26.70 -10.81
CA GLU A 45 -6.25 -27.34 -12.13
C GLU A 45 -6.19 -28.86 -12.03
N ALA A 46 -5.49 -29.40 -11.03
CA ALA A 46 -5.46 -30.85 -10.78
C ALA A 46 -6.86 -31.40 -10.46
N ALA A 47 -7.63 -30.68 -9.65
CA ALA A 47 -9.00 -31.05 -9.32
C ALA A 47 -9.95 -30.97 -10.53
N ARG A 48 -9.80 -29.97 -11.41
CA ARG A 48 -10.54 -29.90 -12.69
C ARG A 48 -10.20 -31.08 -13.60
N THR A 49 -8.92 -31.37 -13.77
CA THR A 49 -8.44 -32.50 -14.56
C THR A 49 -9.00 -33.82 -14.02
N SER A 50 -9.05 -33.98 -12.69
CA SER A 50 -9.67 -35.13 -12.05
C SER A 50 -11.16 -35.22 -12.38
N ALA A 51 -11.91 -34.11 -12.29
CA ALA A 51 -13.34 -34.10 -12.63
C ALA A 51 -13.60 -34.53 -14.08
N ASP A 52 -12.75 -34.11 -15.02
CA ASP A 52 -12.92 -34.41 -16.45
C ASP A 52 -12.75 -35.91 -16.79
N VAL A 53 -11.89 -36.61 -16.06
CA VAL A 53 -11.60 -38.04 -16.31
C VAL A 53 -12.44 -38.99 -15.46
N THR A 54 -13.10 -38.50 -14.40
CA THR A 54 -13.90 -39.32 -13.50
C THR A 54 -15.26 -39.70 -14.13
N PRO A 55 -15.58 -41.00 -14.26
CA PRO A 55 -16.85 -41.46 -14.82
C PRO A 55 -18.01 -41.42 -13.83
N ASP A 56 -17.74 -41.43 -12.52
CA ASP A 56 -18.75 -41.29 -11.47
C ASP A 56 -19.16 -39.82 -11.27
N GLU A 57 -20.46 -39.57 -11.26
CA GLU A 57 -21.01 -38.21 -11.20
C GLU A 57 -20.79 -37.57 -9.82
N GLY A 58 -20.89 -38.35 -8.73
CA GLY A 58 -20.69 -37.85 -7.37
C GLY A 58 -19.24 -37.51 -7.05
N GLU A 59 -18.29 -38.30 -7.55
CA GLU A 59 -16.85 -38.01 -7.45
C GLU A 59 -16.46 -36.83 -8.35
N ARG A 60 -17.09 -36.68 -9.52
CA ARG A 60 -16.90 -35.53 -10.40
C ARG A 60 -17.37 -34.23 -9.76
N GLU A 61 -18.57 -34.22 -9.16
CA GLU A 61 -19.09 -33.06 -8.43
C GLU A 61 -18.16 -32.66 -7.28
N GLN A 62 -17.66 -33.63 -6.50
CA GLN A 62 -16.71 -33.37 -5.43
C GLN A 62 -15.41 -32.75 -5.96
N ALA A 63 -14.86 -33.26 -7.07
CA ALA A 63 -13.66 -32.72 -7.68
C ALA A 63 -13.87 -31.28 -8.19
N GLN A 64 -15.04 -30.95 -8.74
CA GLN A 64 -15.39 -29.58 -9.14
C GLN A 64 -15.49 -28.63 -7.94
N VAL A 65 -16.13 -29.06 -6.84
CA VAL A 65 -16.22 -28.27 -5.61
C VAL A 65 -14.83 -28.01 -5.02
N GLN A 66 -13.93 -29.00 -5.07
CA GLN A 66 -12.54 -28.82 -4.63
C GLN A 66 -11.78 -27.83 -5.52
N ALA A 67 -11.96 -27.93 -6.84
CA ALA A 67 -11.36 -26.98 -7.78
C ALA A 67 -11.82 -25.53 -7.51
N GLU A 68 -13.11 -25.31 -7.26
CA GLU A 68 -13.65 -24.00 -6.94
C GLU A 68 -13.10 -23.46 -5.61
N ARG A 69 -12.98 -24.32 -4.59
CA ARG A 69 -12.40 -23.94 -3.30
C ARG A 69 -10.94 -23.50 -3.43
N GLU A 70 -10.13 -24.25 -4.17
CA GLU A 70 -8.73 -23.91 -4.37
C GLU A 70 -8.56 -22.66 -5.25
N GLN A 71 -9.44 -22.45 -6.24
CA GLN A 71 -9.45 -21.20 -7.02
C GLN A 71 -9.77 -20.00 -6.13
N ASN A 72 -10.82 -20.08 -5.31
CA ASN A 72 -11.19 -19.03 -4.36
C ASN A 72 -10.06 -18.75 -3.36
N ARG A 73 -9.31 -19.78 -2.96
CA ARG A 73 -8.14 -19.64 -2.10
C ARG A 73 -7.00 -18.91 -2.82
N ALA A 74 -6.71 -19.25 -4.07
CA ALA A 74 -5.71 -18.57 -4.87
C ALA A 74 -6.04 -17.07 -5.00
N ASP A 75 -7.27 -16.74 -5.34
CA ASP A 75 -7.72 -15.35 -5.52
C ASP A 75 -7.64 -14.55 -4.21
N ALA A 76 -8.14 -15.10 -3.10
CA ALA A 76 -8.04 -14.46 -1.78
C ALA A 76 -6.58 -14.28 -1.31
N THR A 77 -5.67 -15.12 -1.78
CA THR A 77 -4.24 -15.02 -1.46
C THR A 77 -3.56 -13.96 -2.32
N ARG A 78 -3.91 -13.86 -3.61
CA ARG A 78 -3.47 -12.77 -4.48
C ARG A 78 -3.96 -11.41 -4.00
N GLU A 79 -5.21 -11.29 -3.57
CA GLU A 79 -5.76 -10.04 -3.03
C GLU A 79 -4.97 -9.52 -1.81
N LYS A 80 -4.41 -10.44 -1.01
CA LYS A 80 -3.52 -10.09 0.11
C LYS A 80 -2.11 -9.71 -0.34
N ALA A 81 -1.60 -10.37 -1.39
CA ALA A 81 -0.25 -10.13 -1.92
C ALA A 81 -0.16 -8.82 -2.71
N GLU A 82 -1.18 -8.51 -3.51
CA GLU A 82 -1.24 -7.36 -4.43
C GLU A 82 -0.88 -6.03 -3.76
N PRO A 83 -1.50 -5.60 -2.64
CA PRO A 83 -1.16 -4.31 -2.02
C PRO A 83 0.28 -4.25 -1.47
N LEU A 84 0.86 -5.39 -1.06
CA LEU A 84 2.24 -5.46 -0.61
C LEU A 84 3.20 -5.28 -1.80
N TYR A 85 2.93 -5.97 -2.90
CA TYR A 85 3.71 -5.90 -4.13
C TYR A 85 3.65 -4.50 -4.78
N ASP A 86 2.44 -3.93 -4.89
CA ASP A 86 2.21 -2.58 -5.42
C ASP A 86 2.96 -1.49 -4.65
N SER A 87 3.06 -1.66 -3.33
CA SER A 87 3.79 -0.72 -2.48
C SER A 87 5.31 -0.83 -2.68
N ALA A 88 5.83 -2.03 -2.98
CA ALA A 88 7.24 -2.27 -3.21
C ALA A 88 7.68 -1.74 -4.59
N GLU A 89 6.91 -2.04 -5.65
CA GLU A 89 7.20 -1.54 -7.01
C GLU A 89 7.16 -0.01 -7.09
N ARG A 90 6.18 0.64 -6.44
CA ARG A 90 6.11 2.12 -6.41
C ARG A 90 7.35 2.72 -5.74
N ARG A 91 7.85 2.11 -4.66
CA ARG A 91 9.06 2.54 -3.95
C ARG A 91 10.30 2.38 -4.82
N GLU A 92 10.44 1.26 -5.51
CA GLU A 92 11.56 1.02 -6.42
C GLU A 92 11.60 2.04 -7.58
N ARG A 93 10.47 2.25 -8.26
CA ARG A 93 10.36 3.24 -9.35
C ARG A 93 10.68 4.66 -8.87
N ASP A 94 10.30 5.02 -7.64
CA ASP A 94 10.60 6.34 -7.10
C ASP A 94 12.07 6.48 -6.65
N ALA A 95 12.69 5.40 -6.18
CA ALA A 95 14.14 5.36 -5.95
C ALA A 95 14.90 5.58 -7.25
N ASP A 96 14.54 4.85 -8.31
CA ASP A 96 15.17 4.96 -9.64
C ASP A 96 15.05 6.39 -10.21
N LYS A 97 13.88 7.02 -10.10
CA LYS A 97 13.70 8.41 -10.53
C LYS A 97 14.61 9.38 -9.78
N LEU A 98 14.85 9.16 -8.49
CA LEU A 98 15.72 10.04 -7.70
C LEU A 98 17.18 9.84 -8.09
N GLU A 99 17.61 8.60 -8.30
CA GLU A 99 18.95 8.30 -8.79
C GLU A 99 19.19 8.90 -10.18
N GLN A 100 18.23 8.78 -11.10
CA GLN A 100 18.28 9.39 -12.43
C GLN A 100 18.36 10.93 -12.38
N ARG A 101 17.82 11.56 -11.33
CA ARG A 101 17.92 13.00 -11.08
C ARG A 101 19.22 13.41 -10.38
N GLY A 102 20.15 12.46 -10.19
CA GLY A 102 21.45 12.70 -9.57
C GLY A 102 21.41 12.78 -8.04
N VAL A 103 20.33 12.34 -7.40
CA VAL A 103 20.26 12.28 -5.93
C VAL A 103 21.19 11.17 -5.46
N GLY A 104 22.10 11.51 -4.54
CA GLY A 104 23.06 10.54 -4.01
C GLY A 104 22.36 9.37 -3.31
N LYS A 105 22.87 8.15 -3.52
CA LYS A 105 22.29 6.89 -3.02
C LYS A 105 21.88 6.94 -1.55
N LYS A 106 22.69 7.58 -0.69
CA LYS A 106 22.42 7.75 0.75
C LYS A 106 21.14 8.56 1.03
N ALA A 107 20.88 9.60 0.24
CA ALA A 107 19.68 10.42 0.36
C ALA A 107 18.44 9.70 -0.20
N VAL A 108 18.60 8.94 -1.29
CA VAL A 108 17.54 8.06 -1.83
C VAL A 108 17.15 7.02 -0.78
N SER A 109 18.11 6.31 -0.19
CA SER A 109 17.83 5.33 0.87
C SER A 109 17.14 5.94 2.09
N ALA A 110 17.55 7.14 2.52
CA ALA A 110 16.92 7.83 3.64
C ALA A 110 15.47 8.23 3.33
N LYS A 111 15.19 8.71 2.11
CA LYS A 111 13.84 9.03 1.67
C LYS A 111 12.97 7.77 1.57
N MET A 112 13.48 6.69 0.99
CA MET A 112 12.76 5.42 0.90
C MET A 112 12.44 4.87 2.30
N ALA A 113 13.36 4.98 3.25
CA ALA A 113 13.11 4.61 4.65
C ALA A 113 12.01 5.47 5.30
N ALA A 114 11.97 6.77 4.99
CA ALA A 114 10.90 7.65 5.47
C ALA A 114 9.53 7.30 4.84
N ASP A 115 9.49 7.03 3.53
CA ASP A 115 8.28 6.63 2.82
C ASP A 115 7.72 5.29 3.34
N VAL A 116 8.58 4.37 3.80
CA VAL A 116 8.16 3.14 4.52
C VAL A 116 7.55 3.48 5.89
N SER A 117 8.21 4.32 6.69
CA SER A 117 7.73 4.71 8.03
C SER A 117 6.40 5.48 8.00
N GLN A 118 6.14 6.22 6.91
CA GLN A 118 4.94 7.06 6.73
C GLN A 118 3.93 6.42 5.77
N GLY A 119 4.26 5.27 5.18
CA GLY A 119 3.50 4.61 4.13
C GLY A 119 2.22 4.00 4.66
N LYS A 120 1.15 4.79 4.74
CA LYS A 120 -0.21 4.23 4.75
C LYS A 120 -0.43 3.52 3.41
N PRO A 121 -1.02 2.31 3.37
CA PRO A 121 -1.32 1.63 2.12
C PRO A 121 -2.17 2.53 1.22
N ALA A 122 -2.01 2.44 -0.10
CA ALA A 122 -2.68 3.31 -1.06
C ALA A 122 -4.22 3.36 -0.86
N THR A 123 -4.82 2.27 -0.37
CA THR A 123 -6.24 2.17 -0.01
C THR A 123 -6.63 3.00 1.22
N ALA A 124 -5.72 3.19 2.17
CA ALA A 124 -5.92 4.05 3.34
C ALA A 124 -5.79 5.54 3.02
N ALA A 125 -4.98 5.91 2.02
CA ALA A 125 -4.90 7.29 1.52
C ALA A 125 -6.20 7.73 0.83
N VAL A 126 -6.84 6.83 0.05
CA VAL A 126 -8.13 7.10 -0.58
C VAL A 126 -9.28 7.13 0.45
N LYS A 127 -9.27 6.26 1.47
CA LYS A 127 -10.27 6.28 2.56
C LYS A 127 -10.24 7.60 3.36
N ALA A 128 -9.05 8.13 3.63
CA ALA A 128 -8.90 9.43 4.30
C ALA A 128 -9.41 10.58 3.41
N GLN A 129 -9.25 10.48 2.09
CA GLN A 129 -9.70 11.51 1.15
C GLN A 129 -11.23 11.51 0.95
N GLN A 130 -11.90 10.35 1.02
CA GLN A 130 -13.37 10.27 1.02
C GLN A 130 -13.99 10.86 2.29
N ALA A 131 -13.34 10.69 3.45
CA ALA A 131 -13.79 11.29 4.71
C ALA A 131 -13.59 12.83 4.76
N GLN A 132 -12.72 13.38 3.91
CA GLN A 132 -12.45 14.81 3.80
C GLN A 132 -13.11 15.47 2.57
N SER A 133 -14.28 14.98 2.15
CA SER A 133 -15.14 15.80 1.29
C SER A 133 -15.48 17.08 2.04
N ALA A 134 -14.84 18.18 1.60
CA ALA A 134 -14.90 19.47 2.23
C ALA A 134 -16.36 19.90 2.41
N LYS A 135 -16.84 19.89 3.67
CA LYS A 135 -18.08 20.56 4.04
C LYS A 135 -17.88 22.03 3.68
N ALA A 136 -18.50 22.47 2.59
CA ALA A 136 -18.42 23.84 2.10
C ALA A 136 -18.72 24.80 3.27
N ARG A 137 -17.71 25.58 3.66
CA ARG A 137 -17.87 26.62 4.68
C ARG A 137 -18.88 27.63 4.11
N PRO A 138 -20.01 27.91 4.77
CA PRO A 138 -20.92 28.94 4.28
C PRO A 138 -20.17 30.28 4.28
N ASN A 139 -20.18 30.90 3.11
CA ASN A 139 -19.50 32.15 2.79
C ASN A 139 -20.02 33.24 3.73
N ARG A 140 -19.20 33.68 4.69
CA ARG A 140 -19.55 34.77 5.62
C ARG A 140 -19.63 36.05 4.79
N SER A 141 -20.85 36.47 4.51
CA SER A 141 -21.17 37.62 3.67
C SER A 141 -20.45 38.88 4.15
N ARG A 142 -19.88 39.59 3.17
CA ARG A 142 -19.27 40.91 3.32
C ARG A 142 -20.28 41.89 3.90
N SER A 143 -20.00 42.44 5.07
CA SER A 143 -20.72 43.63 5.58
C SER A 143 -20.43 44.83 4.68
N PRO A 144 -21.44 45.59 4.21
CA PRO A 144 -21.20 46.80 3.44
C PRO A 144 -20.75 47.96 4.35
N LYS A 145 -19.78 48.72 3.84
CA LYS A 145 -19.19 49.93 4.41
C LYS A 145 -20.22 51.07 4.56
N VAL A 146 -20.26 51.64 5.77
CA VAL A 146 -20.36 53.06 6.17
C VAL A 146 -20.98 54.05 5.16
N GLN A 147 -22.06 54.72 5.59
CA GLN A 147 -22.31 56.13 5.29
C GLN A 147 -22.97 56.81 6.50
N ARG A 148 -22.24 57.70 7.19
CA ARG A 148 -22.84 58.84 7.88
C ARG A 148 -21.87 60.00 7.80
N THR A 149 -22.14 60.87 6.84
CA THR A 149 -21.55 62.18 6.68
C THR A 149 -21.84 63.03 7.91
N GLU A 150 -20.77 63.60 8.47
CA GLU A 150 -20.84 64.71 9.41
C GLU A 150 -21.32 65.98 8.68
N LEU A 151 -22.12 66.82 9.35
CA LEU A 151 -22.04 68.29 9.37
C LEU A 151 -23.35 68.88 9.89
N GLY A 152 -23.27 69.65 10.99
CA GLY A 152 -24.23 70.72 11.23
C GLY A 152 -24.53 71.03 12.70
N ARG A 153 -23.72 71.94 13.27
CA ARG A 153 -23.98 72.92 14.36
C ARG A 153 -24.73 72.48 15.62
#